data_AF-F8NG49-F1
#
_entry.id   AF-F8NG49-F1
#
_cell.length_a   1.000
_cell.length_b   1.000
_cell.length_c   1.000
_cell.angle_alpha   90.00
_cell.angle_beta   90.00
_cell.angle_gamma   90.00
#
_symmetry.space_group_name_H-M   'P 1'
#
loop_
_entity.id
_entity.type
_entity.pdbx_description
1 polymer ?
#
loop_
_entity_poly.entity_id
_entity_poly.type
_entity_poly.pdbx_seq_one_letter_code
_entity_poly.pdbx_strand_id
1 'polypeptide(L)'
;MFIAIVGTRYAGKSTIEDYFVSKGFTPVSLDWEERHSEAESDTDRTPNGVTPGAYTAEPLSSSLKTFAQRLPNNSTSFLSMSSPITPFESVSQRFPSISFTSPASLLDHVTRNWRSNYVTVALNTQCLIEYFAKRPFFMVIYVDAPL
;
A
#
# COMPACT_ATOMS: atom_id res chain seq x y z
N MET A 1 9.23 18.94 4.61
CA MET A 1 8.83 18.50 3.26
C MET A 1 7.81 17.37 3.38
N PHE A 2 6.75 17.38 2.56
CA PHE A 2 5.72 16.33 2.58
C PHE A 2 5.62 15.67 1.19
N ILE A 3 5.89 14.36 1.13
CA ILE A 3 5.91 13.59 -0.12
C ILE A 3 4.72 12.63 -0.15
N ALA A 4 3.95 12.64 -1.23
CA ALA A 4 2.93 11.65 -1.54
C ALA A 4 3.41 10.73 -2.68
N ILE A 5 3.38 9.42 -2.44
CA ILE A 5 3.75 8.40 -3.42
C ILE A 5 2.45 7.81 -4.00
N VAL A 6 2.24 8.01 -5.30
CA VAL A 6 1.06 7.58 -6.04
C VAL A 6 1.52 6.69 -7.19
N GLY A 7 0.67 5.78 -7.68
CA GLY A 7 1.08 4.85 -8.71
C GLY A 7 0.20 3.62 -8.85
N THR A 8 0.42 2.87 -9.93
CA THR A 8 -0.31 1.63 -10.22
C THR A 8 -0.10 0.56 -9.15
N ARG A 9 -0.98 -0.45 -9.11
CA ARG A 9 -0.83 -1.57 -8.16
C ARG A 9 0.49 -2.29 -8.44
N TYR A 10 1.15 -2.74 -7.39
CA TYR A 10 2.45 -3.44 -7.46
C TYR A 10 3.63 -2.62 -8.02
N ALA A 11 3.50 -1.31 -8.25
CA ALA A 11 4.59 -0.43 -8.69
C ALA A 11 5.73 -0.22 -7.67
N GLY A 12 5.72 -0.91 -6.52
CA GLY A 12 6.77 -0.76 -5.49
C GLY A 12 6.62 0.49 -4.61
N LYS A 13 5.42 1.07 -4.48
CA LYS A 13 5.17 2.26 -3.63
C LYS A 13 5.64 2.08 -2.18
N SER A 14 5.33 0.95 -1.56
CA SER A 14 5.77 0.62 -0.20
C SER A 14 7.29 0.50 -0.09
N THR A 15 7.95 -0.03 -1.12
CA THR A 15 9.42 -0.09 -1.17
C THR A 15 10.04 1.30 -1.20
N ILE A 16 9.42 2.24 -1.91
CA ILE A 16 9.88 3.64 -1.95
C ILE A 16 9.59 4.34 -0.63
N GLU A 17 8.45 4.08 -0.01
CA GLU A 17 8.14 4.54 1.35
C GLU A 17 9.20 4.06 2.35
N ASP A 18 9.49 2.76 2.40
CA ASP A 18 10.52 2.18 3.26
C ASP A 18 11.89 2.83 3.01
N TYR A 19 12.23 3.09 1.74
CA TYR A 19 13.45 3.81 1.39
C TYR A 19 13.47 5.23 1.99
N PHE A 20 12.39 6.01 1.87
CA PHE A 20 12.32 7.34 2.48
C PHE A 20 12.39 7.27 4.01
N VAL A 21 11.74 6.28 4.61
CA VAL A 21 11.79 6.10 6.06
C VAL A 21 13.22 5.78 6.52
N SER A 22 13.95 4.95 5.77
CA SER A 22 15.39 4.70 6.03
C SER A 22 16.25 5.97 5.94
N LYS A 23 15.80 6.99 5.19
CA LYS A 23 16.43 8.31 5.09
C LYS A 23 15.95 9.33 6.14
N GLY A 24 15.13 8.89 7.10
CA GLY A 24 14.65 9.71 8.20
C GLY A 24 13.34 10.44 7.92
N PHE A 25 12.57 10.03 6.91
CA PHE A 25 11.20 10.51 6.74
C PHE A 25 10.26 9.80 7.73
N THR A 26 9.31 10.55 8.29
CA THR A 26 8.27 10.00 9.14
C THR A 26 7.10 9.51 8.27
N PRO A 27 6.74 8.21 8.34
CA PRO A 27 5.61 7.69 7.58
C PRO A 27 4.28 8.16 8.19
N VAL A 28 3.34 8.49 7.32
CA VAL A 28 2.03 9.01 7.70
C VAL A 28 0.90 8.27 6.99
N SER A 29 -0.04 7.74 7.76
CA SER A 29 -1.22 7.02 7.27
C SER A 29 -2.49 7.88 7.38
N LEU A 30 -3.42 7.64 6.46
CA LEU A 30 -4.78 8.20 6.49
C LEU A 30 -5.77 7.03 6.54
N ASP A 31 -6.39 6.84 7.70
CA ASP A 31 -7.41 5.82 7.92
C ASP A 31 -8.79 6.46 7.74
N TRP A 32 -9.00 7.10 6.59
CA TRP A 32 -10.27 7.73 6.28
C TRP A 32 -11.11 6.77 5.44
N GLU A 33 -12.27 6.40 5.96
CA GLU A 33 -13.26 5.68 5.18
C GLU A 33 -13.96 6.69 4.29
N GLU A 34 -13.67 6.62 3.00
CA GLU A 34 -14.43 7.31 1.97
C GLU A 34 -15.84 6.71 1.98
N ARG A 35 -16.74 7.32 2.79
CA ARG A 35 -18.17 6.99 2.78
C ARG A 35 -18.71 7.37 1.42
N HIS A 36 -18.58 6.45 0.46
CA HIS A 36 -19.29 6.47 -0.81
C HIS A 36 -20.78 6.49 -0.51
N SER A 37 -21.33 7.70 -0.44
CA SER A 37 -22.76 7.92 -0.35
C SER A 37 -23.28 7.80 -1.77
N GLU A 38 -23.50 6.57 -2.22
CA GLU A 38 -24.32 6.27 -3.39
C GLU A 38 -25.76 6.64 -3.03
N ALA A 39 -26.13 7.90 -3.23
CA ALA A 39 -27.52 8.31 -3.29
C ALA A 39 -28.09 7.83 -4.63
N GLU A 40 -28.38 6.54 -4.72
CA GLU A 40 -29.28 6.01 -5.76
C GLU A 40 -30.71 6.39 -5.38
N SER A 41 -31.23 7.43 -6.03
CA SER A 41 -32.66 7.71 -6.07
C SER A 41 -33.27 7.04 -7.29
N ASP A 42 -34.25 6.16 -7.01
CA ASP A 42 -35.43 5.90 -7.82
C ASP A 42 -35.37 4.76 -8.85
N THR A 43 -35.78 3.55 -8.42
CA THR A 43 -36.88 2.82 -9.10
C THR A 43 -37.51 1.80 -8.15
N ASP A 44 -38.78 2.05 -7.84
CA ASP A 44 -39.70 1.21 -7.09
C ASP A 44 -40.14 -0.04 -7.89
N ARG A 45 -40.43 -1.13 -7.15
CA ARG A 45 -41.30 -2.31 -7.42
C ARG A 45 -40.69 -3.71 -7.65
N THR A 46 -40.64 -4.44 -6.53
CA THR A 46 -40.71 -5.91 -6.28
C THR A 46 -41.96 -6.62 -6.85
N PRO A 47 -42.26 -7.94 -6.64
CA PRO A 47 -41.47 -9.12 -6.15
C PRO A 47 -41.69 -10.44 -6.96
N ASN A 48 -40.96 -11.50 -6.54
CA ASN A 48 -41.31 -12.95 -6.53
C ASN A 48 -40.40 -13.90 -7.33
N GLY A 49 -39.76 -14.83 -6.61
CA GLY A 49 -39.93 -16.25 -6.91
C GLY A 49 -38.69 -17.15 -7.00
N VAL A 50 -38.50 -17.96 -5.94
CA VAL A 50 -38.11 -19.39 -5.98
C VAL A 50 -36.60 -19.76 -6.01
N THR A 51 -36.08 -20.14 -4.82
CA THR A 51 -35.02 -21.14 -4.53
C THR A 51 -35.45 -22.55 -4.99
N PRO A 52 -34.58 -23.55 -5.29
CA PRO A 52 -33.56 -24.09 -4.35
C PRO A 52 -32.28 -24.71 -4.99
N GLY A 53 -31.25 -24.98 -4.19
CA GLY A 53 -30.14 -25.85 -4.63
C GLY A 53 -28.92 -25.87 -3.71
N ALA A 54 -28.95 -26.75 -2.72
CA ALA A 54 -27.85 -27.04 -1.81
C ALA A 54 -26.74 -27.87 -2.47
N TYR A 55 -25.47 -27.53 -2.17
CA TYR A 55 -24.40 -28.52 -2.05
C TYR A 55 -23.30 -28.00 -1.12
N THR A 56 -23.08 -28.78 -0.08
CA THR A 56 -22.09 -28.68 0.98
C THR A 56 -20.79 -29.34 0.53
N ALA A 57 -19.62 -28.71 0.71
CA ALA A 57 -18.34 -29.39 0.97
C ALA A 57 -17.19 -28.39 1.24
N GLU A 58 -16.83 -28.26 2.52
CA GLU A 58 -15.46 -28.08 3.04
C GLU A 58 -15.10 -29.43 3.72
N PRO A 59 -13.88 -29.69 4.25
CA PRO A 59 -12.53 -29.20 3.98
C PRO A 59 -11.54 -30.38 3.82
N LEU A 60 -10.36 -30.24 3.18
CA LEU A 60 -9.27 -31.22 3.38
C LEU A 60 -7.87 -30.59 3.39
N SER A 61 -7.14 -31.00 4.42
CA SER A 61 -5.77 -30.69 4.80
C SER A 61 -4.74 -31.54 4.04
N SER A 62 -3.52 -31.02 3.89
CA SER A 62 -2.25 -31.77 3.92
C SER A 62 -1.10 -30.77 3.73
N SER A 63 -0.50 -30.27 4.81
CA SER A 63 0.63 -30.90 5.52
C SER A 63 1.77 -31.31 4.59
N LEU A 64 2.66 -30.37 4.28
CA LEU A 64 4.02 -30.67 3.83
C LEU A 64 5.01 -30.28 4.92
N LYS A 65 5.21 -31.21 5.87
CA LYS A 65 6.48 -31.34 6.58
C LYS A 65 7.20 -32.51 5.93
N THR A 66 8.33 -32.27 5.25
CA THR A 66 9.47 -33.21 5.09
C THR A 66 10.56 -32.44 4.35
N PHE A 67 11.57 -31.92 5.05
CA PHE A 67 12.87 -32.58 5.25
C PHE A 67 13.64 -32.81 3.93
N ALA A 68 14.52 -31.88 3.59
CA ALA A 68 15.71 -32.16 2.81
C ALA A 68 16.84 -31.26 3.33
N GLN A 69 17.50 -31.73 4.39
CA GLN A 69 18.81 -31.24 4.79
C GLN A 69 19.87 -31.79 3.83
N ARG A 70 20.84 -30.92 3.52
CA ARG A 70 22.28 -31.18 3.28
C ARG A 70 22.80 -31.57 1.88
N LEU A 71 23.70 -30.66 1.45
CA LEU A 71 25.00 -30.79 0.78
C LEU A 71 25.09 -30.72 -0.75
N PRO A 72 26.27 -30.26 -1.25
CA PRO A 72 26.41 -29.38 -2.40
C PRO A 72 26.61 -30.20 -3.67
N ASN A 73 26.14 -29.70 -4.79
CA ASN A 73 26.80 -30.03 -6.03
C ASN A 73 26.67 -28.89 -7.05
N ASN A 74 27.83 -28.44 -7.46
CA ASN A 74 28.07 -27.47 -8.50
C ASN A 74 27.64 -28.08 -9.84
N SER A 75 26.52 -27.64 -10.40
CA SER A 75 26.25 -27.82 -11.83
C SER A 75 25.27 -26.75 -12.33
N THR A 76 25.86 -25.73 -12.95
CA THR A 76 25.35 -24.89 -14.04
C THR A 76 23.87 -24.51 -14.04
N SER A 77 23.61 -23.23 -13.87
CA SER A 77 22.55 -22.54 -14.61
C SER A 77 23.00 -21.11 -14.91
N PHE A 78 23.30 -20.84 -16.18
CA PHE A 78 23.55 -19.50 -16.76
C PHE A 78 22.31 -18.58 -16.73
N LEU A 79 21.33 -18.86 -15.85
CA LEU A 79 20.18 -18.02 -15.51
C LEU A 79 20.24 -17.54 -14.06
N SER A 80 21.41 -17.59 -13.42
CA SER A 80 21.61 -16.88 -12.16
C SER A 80 21.79 -15.39 -12.47
N MET A 81 20.68 -14.67 -12.54
CA MET A 81 20.65 -13.25 -12.18
C MET A 81 20.93 -13.16 -10.68
N SER A 82 22.17 -13.46 -10.28
CA SER A 82 22.70 -13.00 -9.01
C SER A 82 22.99 -11.52 -9.21
N SER A 83 21.92 -10.72 -9.21
CA SER A 83 22.04 -9.31 -8.86
C SER A 83 22.91 -9.27 -7.62
N PRO A 84 23.93 -8.40 -7.55
CA PRO A 84 24.61 -8.18 -6.29
C PRO A 84 23.51 -7.91 -5.27
N ILE A 85 23.34 -8.83 -4.32
CA ILE A 85 22.46 -8.65 -3.20
C ILE A 85 23.15 -7.55 -2.41
N THR A 86 22.94 -6.29 -2.83
CA THR A 86 22.93 -5.20 -1.88
C THR A 86 22.05 -5.71 -0.76
N PRO A 87 22.48 -5.66 0.51
CA PRO A 87 21.63 -6.02 1.61
C PRO A 87 20.47 -5.02 1.62
N PHE A 88 19.46 -5.27 0.79
CA PHE A 88 18.10 -4.84 1.01
C PHE A 88 17.62 -5.82 2.07
N GLU A 89 18.14 -5.58 3.26
CA GLU A 89 17.55 -6.09 4.47
C GLU A 89 16.10 -5.59 4.37
N SER A 90 15.17 -6.50 4.07
CA SER A 90 13.74 -6.24 4.10
C SER A 90 13.39 -6.02 5.55
N VAL A 91 13.84 -4.88 6.05
CA VAL A 91 13.71 -4.45 7.41
C VAL A 91 12.25 -4.04 7.53
N SER A 92 11.41 -5.00 7.89
CA SER A 92 10.17 -4.72 8.61
C SER A 92 10.49 -4.15 10.00
N GLN A 93 11.41 -3.19 10.12
CA GLN A 93 11.40 -2.29 11.26
C GLN A 93 10.14 -1.47 11.06
N ARG A 94 9.12 -1.77 11.85
CA ARG A 94 7.98 -0.88 12.00
C ARG A 94 8.49 0.40 12.62
N PHE A 95 8.87 1.35 11.77
CA PHE A 95 9.09 2.71 12.19
C PHE A 95 7.78 3.27 12.74
N PRO A 96 7.83 4.11 13.78
CA PRO A 96 6.62 4.72 14.32
C PRO A 96 5.95 5.55 13.22
N SER A 97 4.77 5.11 12.80
CA SER A 97 3.91 5.83 11.86
C SER A 97 2.88 6.66 12.61
N ILE A 98 2.51 7.80 12.03
CA ILE A 98 1.47 8.67 12.56
C ILE A 98 0.21 8.43 11.71
N SER A 99 -0.89 8.00 12.33
CA SER A 99 -2.17 7.84 11.64
C SER A 99 -3.09 9.03 11.88
N PHE A 100 -3.86 9.38 10.85
CA PHE A 100 -4.85 10.46 10.88
C PHE A 100 -6.19 9.94 10.38
N THR A 101 -7.28 10.31 11.05
CA THR A 101 -8.65 9.94 10.64
C THR A 101 -9.23 10.87 9.57
N SER A 102 -8.63 12.06 9.39
CA SER A 102 -9.14 13.08 8.46
C SER A 102 -8.00 13.74 7.67
N PRO A 103 -8.18 13.98 6.36
CA PRO A 103 -7.19 14.68 5.54
C PRO A 103 -6.95 16.12 5.99
N ALA A 104 -7.95 16.78 6.60
CA ALA A 104 -7.80 18.12 7.14
C ALA A 104 -6.84 18.15 8.36
N SER A 105 -6.96 17.17 9.26
CA SER A 105 -6.06 17.03 10.42
C SER A 105 -4.64 16.72 9.99
N LEU A 106 -4.48 15.85 8.98
CA LEU A 106 -3.18 15.60 8.36
C LEU A 106 -2.58 16.89 7.80
N LEU A 107 -3.34 17.63 6.98
CA LEU A 107 -2.87 18.85 6.35
C LEU A 107 -2.42 19.89 7.38
N ASP A 108 -3.21 20.07 8.44
CA ASP A 108 -2.90 20.98 9.54
C ASP A 108 -1.59 20.57 10.24
N HIS A 109 -1.42 19.29 10.56
CA HIS A 109 -0.20 18.76 11.16
C HIS A 109 1.04 18.98 10.29
N VAL A 110 1.00 18.61 9.00
CA VAL A 110 2.16 18.78 8.10
C VAL A 110 2.42 20.25 7.78
N THR A 111 1.40 21.12 7.82
CA THR A 111 1.56 22.56 7.61
C THR A 111 2.25 23.21 8.82
N ARG A 112 1.85 22.87 10.05
CA ARG A 112 2.54 23.36 11.26
C ARG A 112 3.99 22.88 11.30
N ASN A 113 4.25 21.65 10.87
CA ASN A 113 5.56 21.02 10.89
C ASN A 113 6.22 20.98 9.49
N TRP A 114 6.04 22.00 8.65
CA TRP A 114 6.45 21.97 7.25
C TRP A 114 7.96 21.73 7.00
N ARG A 115 8.80 22.03 8.00
CA ARG A 115 10.25 21.78 7.98
C ARG A 115 10.62 20.32 8.24
N SER A 116 9.72 19.53 8.82
CA SER A 116 9.89 18.10 9.08
C SER A 116 9.60 17.28 7.82
N ASN A 117 10.19 16.09 7.73
CA ASN A 117 10.10 15.24 6.54
C ASN A 117 9.04 14.15 6.73
N TYR A 118 7.99 14.20 5.91
CA TYR A 118 6.87 13.27 5.95
C TYR A 118 6.71 12.56 4.61
N VAL A 119 6.35 11.28 4.65
CA VAL A 119 6.04 10.47 3.47
C VAL A 119 4.70 9.76 3.66
N THR A 120 3.91 9.64 2.59
CA THR A 120 2.64 8.90 2.62
C THR A 120 2.38 8.19 1.30
N VAL A 121 1.72 7.03 1.39
CA VAL A 121 1.18 6.26 0.24
C VAL A 121 -0.36 6.31 0.22
N ALA A 122 -0.98 6.97 1.21
CA ALA A 122 -2.43 6.91 1.43
C ALA A 122 -3.25 7.88 0.56
N LEU A 123 -2.60 8.78 -0.21
CA LEU A 123 -3.29 9.72 -1.10
C LEU A 123 -3.56 9.07 -2.46
N ASN A 124 -4.72 8.43 -2.59
CA ASN A 124 -5.15 7.68 -3.76
C ASN A 124 -6.03 8.47 -4.75
N THR A 125 -6.74 9.51 -4.28
CA THR A 125 -7.71 10.27 -5.09
C THR A 125 -7.13 11.61 -5.57
N GLN A 126 -7.42 12.00 -6.81
CA GLN A 126 -6.98 13.28 -7.39
C GLN A 126 -7.43 14.49 -6.54
N CYS A 127 -8.67 14.48 -6.05
CA CYS A 127 -9.20 15.54 -5.18
C CYS A 127 -8.35 15.78 -3.93
N LEU A 128 -7.83 14.70 -3.31
CA LEU A 128 -6.91 14.81 -2.18
C LEU A 128 -5.59 15.41 -2.62
N ILE A 129 -5.00 14.91 -3.70
CA ILE A 129 -3.72 15.42 -4.20
C ILE A 129 -3.80 16.92 -4.48
N GLU A 130 -4.84 17.39 -5.18
CA GLU A 130 -5.07 18.81 -5.45
C GLU A 130 -5.28 19.64 -4.17
N TYR A 131 -5.92 19.06 -3.17
CA TYR A 131 -6.10 19.69 -1.86
C TYR A 131 -4.75 19.97 -1.17
N PHE A 132 -3.79 19.04 -1.23
CA PHE A 132 -2.44 19.21 -0.67
C PHE A 132 -1.48 20.01 -1.58
N ALA A 133 -1.67 19.96 -2.90
CA ALA A 133 -0.81 20.61 -3.90
C ALA A 133 -0.76 22.14 -3.82
N LYS A 134 -1.70 22.77 -3.10
CA LYS A 134 -1.69 24.21 -2.81
C LYS A 134 -0.52 24.66 -1.91
N ARG A 135 0.27 23.72 -1.38
CA ARG A 135 1.38 24.00 -0.45
C ARG A 135 2.73 23.87 -1.15
N PRO A 136 3.65 24.83 -0.97
CA PRO A 136 4.95 24.81 -1.67
C PRO A 136 5.90 23.70 -1.20
N PHE A 137 5.63 23.08 -0.04
CA PHE A 137 6.44 21.99 0.53
C PHE A 137 5.90 20.59 0.19
N PHE A 138 4.84 20.51 -0.61
CA PHE A 138 4.21 19.26 -1.03
C PHE A 138 4.80 18.77 -2.36
N MET A 139 5.12 17.48 -2.44
CA MET A 139 5.65 16.84 -3.63
C MET A 139 4.88 15.55 -3.90
N VAL A 140 4.52 15.32 -5.17
CA VAL A 140 3.90 14.07 -5.62
C VAL A 140 4.91 13.30 -6.45
N ILE A 141 5.09 12.02 -6.13
CA ILE A 141 5.89 11.08 -6.90
C ILE A 141 4.92 10.06 -7.51
N TYR A 142 4.86 10.01 -8.84
CA TYR A 142 4.13 8.98 -9.57
C TYR A 142 5.08 7.83 -9.93
N VAL A 143 4.70 6.61 -9.59
CA VAL A 143 5.48 5.39 -9.82
C VAL A 143 4.63 4.44 -10.64
N ASP A 144 5.17 4.00 -11.78
CA ASP A 144 4.48 3.08 -12.67
C ASP A 144 5.04 1.65 -12.56
N ALA A 145 4.18 0.68 -12.79
CA ALA A 145 4.53 -0.73 -12.86
C ALA A 145 4.65 -1.15 -14.34
N PRO A 146 5.62 -2.00 -14.69
CA PRO A 146 5.66 -2.57 -16.02
C PRO A 146 4.39 -3.40 -16.28
N LEU A 147 3.85 -3.27 -17.49
CA LEU A 147 2.69 -4.02 -18.00
C LEU A 147 3.08 -5.45 -18.42
#